data_AF-A0AAE1Z593-F1
#
_entry.id   AF-A0AAE1Z593-F1
#
_cell.length_a   1.000
_cell.length_b   1.000
_cell.length_c   1.000
_cell.angle_alpha   90.00
_cell.angle_beta   90.00
_cell.angle_gamma   90.00
#
_symmetry.space_group_name_H-M   'P 1'
#
loop_
_entity.id
_entity.type
_entity.pdbx_description
1 polymer ?
#
loop_
_entity_poly.entity_id
_entity_poly.type
_entity_poly.pdbx_seq_one_letter_code
_entity_poly.pdbx_strand_id
1 'polypeptide(L)'
;MVKLDYVNNVYIANAVSNIWCRKTMQSLKRSTLLTGLPVSKNPHIILTSLYNRILKVLAVMPEESSYRRHTNEIVQSRLNAVQKISDVPTLESTIDCGQIEEVILQARREYDLARNMLKWKPWERLVEEAPHDQWKWPL
;
A
#
# COMPACT_ATOMS: atom_id res chain seq x y z
N MET A 1 2.36 -64.97 13.11
CA MET A 1 1.39 -63.90 12.80
C MET A 1 1.73 -62.76 13.73
N VAL A 2 2.29 -61.62 13.30
CA VAL A 2 1.75 -60.68 12.30
C VAL A 2 2.94 -60.04 11.55
N LYS A 3 2.95 -60.11 10.22
CA LYS A 3 3.87 -59.34 9.37
C LYS A 3 3.33 -57.91 9.34
N LEU A 4 4.07 -56.94 9.88
CA LEU A 4 3.74 -55.53 9.75
C LEU A 4 4.39 -54.99 8.48
N ASP A 5 3.52 -54.59 7.56
CA ASP A 5 3.84 -54.30 6.17
C ASP A 5 4.69 -53.05 5.98
N TYR A 6 5.88 -53.26 5.42
CA TYR A 6 6.88 -52.25 5.03
C TYR A 6 6.44 -51.34 3.86
N VAL A 7 5.18 -51.45 3.42
CA VAL A 7 4.67 -50.85 2.17
C VAL A 7 4.00 -49.48 2.41
N ASN A 8 3.67 -49.16 3.67
CA ASN A 8 2.97 -47.91 4.01
C ASN A 8 3.88 -46.68 4.18
N ASN A 9 5.21 -46.84 4.18
CA ASN A 9 6.14 -45.74 4.41
C ASN A 9 6.52 -44.95 3.13
N VAL A 10 6.36 -45.58 1.96
CA VAL A 10 6.67 -44.94 0.66
C VAL A 10 5.59 -43.92 0.26
N TYR A 11 4.33 -44.14 0.65
CA TYR A 11 3.22 -43.23 0.35
C TYR A 11 3.21 -41.97 1.21
N ILE A 12 3.73 -42.03 2.45
CA ILE A 12 3.81 -40.87 3.35
C ILE A 12 4.98 -39.96 2.94
N ALA A 13 6.14 -40.52 2.57
CA ALA A 13 7.31 -39.74 2.15
C ALA A 13 7.06 -38.85 0.92
N ASN A 14 6.22 -39.30 -0.02
CA ASN A 14 5.85 -38.55 -1.23
C ASN A 14 4.75 -37.49 -1.00
N ALA A 15 4.02 -37.57 0.11
CA ALA A 15 3.06 -36.55 0.51
C ALA A 15 3.78 -35.36 1.17
N VAL A 16 4.84 -35.60 1.95
CA VAL A 16 5.59 -34.52 2.63
C VAL A 16 6.54 -33.77 1.70
N SER A 17 7.06 -34.42 0.65
CA SER A 17 7.96 -33.76 -0.33
C SER A 17 7.22 -32.70 -1.17
N ASN A 18 5.93 -32.92 -1.46
CA ASN A 18 5.08 -31.97 -2.20
C ASN A 18 4.48 -30.86 -1.32
N ILE A 19 4.63 -30.94 0.01
CA ILE A 19 4.21 -29.90 0.96
C ILE A 19 5.34 -28.90 1.20
N TRP A 20 6.60 -29.26 0.95
CA TRP A 20 7.77 -28.47 1.33
C TRP A 20 8.27 -27.46 0.28
N CYS A 21 7.69 -27.43 -0.92
CA CYS A 21 8.06 -26.46 -1.96
C CYS A 21 6.87 -25.79 -2.65
N ARG A 22 5.84 -25.41 -1.89
CA ARG A 22 4.83 -24.41 -2.31
C ARG A 22 5.09 -23.04 -1.67
N LYS A 23 6.36 -22.62 -1.55
CA LYS A 23 6.63 -21.18 -1.55
C LYS A 23 6.29 -20.72 -2.96
N THR A 24 5.14 -20.07 -3.11
CA THR A 24 4.75 -19.33 -4.32
C THR A 24 5.97 -18.60 -4.84
N MET A 25 6.54 -19.07 -5.95
CA MET A 25 7.63 -18.37 -6.64
C MET A 25 7.00 -17.12 -7.25
N GLN A 26 6.86 -16.06 -6.46
CA GLN A 26 6.63 -14.74 -7.01
C GLN A 26 7.81 -14.44 -7.94
N SER A 27 7.49 -14.13 -9.20
CA SER A 27 8.46 -13.64 -10.17
C SER A 27 9.20 -12.45 -9.56
N LEU A 28 10.46 -12.64 -9.20
CA LEU A 28 11.29 -11.58 -8.64
C LEU A 28 11.64 -10.59 -9.75
N LYS A 29 11.11 -9.37 -9.68
CA LYS A 29 11.54 -8.27 -10.56
C LYS A 29 13.06 -8.09 -10.41
N ARG A 30 13.79 -8.10 -11.53
CA ARG A 30 15.26 -7.89 -11.52
C ARG A 30 15.65 -6.45 -11.20
N SER A 31 14.89 -5.50 -11.74
CA SER A 31 15.07 -4.06 -11.56
C SER A 31 13.77 -3.32 -11.93
N THR A 32 13.57 -2.14 -11.36
CA THR A 32 12.45 -1.21 -11.68
C THR A 32 12.68 -0.41 -12.95
N LEU A 33 13.91 -0.42 -13.51
CA LEU A 33 14.33 0.44 -14.63
C LEU A 33 14.27 1.95 -14.33
N LEU A 34 14.12 2.33 -13.07
CA LEU A 34 14.16 3.71 -12.59
C LEU A 34 15.39 3.91 -11.71
N THR A 35 16.13 4.99 -11.94
CA THR A 35 17.32 5.30 -11.16
C THR A 35 16.94 5.69 -9.73
N GLY A 36 17.68 5.17 -8.74
CA GLY A 36 17.45 5.48 -7.33
C GLY A 36 16.22 4.80 -6.69
N LEU A 37 15.48 3.95 -7.41
CA LEU A 37 14.33 3.22 -6.88
C LEU A 37 14.62 1.70 -6.81
N PRO A 38 15.00 1.16 -5.64
CA PRO A 38 15.30 -0.27 -5.51
C PRO A 38 14.02 -1.13 -5.52
N VAL A 39 14.12 -2.35 -6.04
CA VAL A 39 13.02 -3.33 -6.05
C VAL A 39 12.63 -3.71 -4.62
N SER A 40 11.33 -3.72 -4.34
CA SER A 40 10.81 -4.11 -3.03
C SER A 40 10.66 -5.62 -2.93
N LYS A 41 11.15 -6.22 -1.84
CA LYS A 41 11.05 -7.68 -1.61
C LYS A 41 9.64 -8.13 -1.22
N ASN A 42 8.95 -7.35 -0.38
CA ASN A 42 7.63 -7.69 0.17
C ASN A 42 6.71 -6.46 0.15
N PRO A 43 6.20 -6.05 -1.03
CA PRO A 43 5.46 -4.81 -1.17
C PRO A 43 4.14 -4.78 -0.38
N HIS A 44 3.40 -5.89 -0.33
CA HIS A 44 2.10 -5.95 0.38
C HIS A 44 2.24 -5.62 1.86
N ILE A 45 3.21 -6.24 2.56
CA ILE A 45 3.42 -6.02 4.01
C ILE A 45 3.76 -4.55 4.28
N ILE A 46 4.62 -3.96 3.45
CA ILE A 46 5.05 -2.57 3.58
C ILE A 46 3.87 -1.62 3.36
N LEU A 47 3.10 -1.84 2.28
CA LEU A 47 1.93 -1.01 1.95
C LEU A 47 0.84 -1.10 3.03
N THR A 48 0.50 -2.30 3.48
CA THR A 48 -0.48 -2.47 4.56
C THR A 48 -0.06 -1.73 5.83
N SER A 49 1.23 -1.82 6.21
CA SER A 49 1.75 -1.09 7.36
C SER A 49 1.66 0.43 7.18
N LEU A 50 2.06 0.95 6.00
CA LEU A 50 2.01 2.38 5.70
C LEU A 50 0.57 2.93 5.69
N TYR A 51 -0.36 2.27 4.99
CA TYR A 51 -1.75 2.70 4.94
C TYR A 51 -2.41 2.68 6.32
N ASN A 52 -2.18 1.64 7.13
CA ASN A 52 -2.68 1.61 8.50
C ASN A 52 -2.13 2.75 9.36
N ARG A 53 -0.87 3.14 9.15
CA ARG A 53 -0.27 4.30 9.83
C ARG A 53 -0.91 5.61 9.38
N ILE A 54 -1.20 5.76 8.08
CA ILE A 54 -1.90 6.94 7.54
C ILE A 54 -3.29 7.04 8.16
N LEU A 55 -4.07 5.95 8.17
CA LEU A 55 -5.41 5.92 8.76
C LEU A 55 -5.41 6.34 10.24
N LYS A 56 -4.39 5.92 11.02
CA LYS A 56 -4.20 6.36 12.41
C LYS A 56 -3.95 7.86 12.54
N VAL A 57 -3.16 8.44 11.64
CA VAL A 57 -2.89 9.89 11.63
C VAL A 57 -4.14 10.67 11.23
N LEU A 58 -4.86 10.20 10.21
CA LEU A 58 -6.10 10.83 9.75
C LEU A 58 -7.21 10.80 10.81
N ALA A 59 -7.27 9.78 11.66
CA ALA A 59 -8.25 9.69 12.74
C ALA A 59 -8.15 10.84 13.77
N VAL A 60 -6.99 11.51 13.86
CA VAL A 60 -6.76 12.66 14.76
C VAL A 60 -7.36 13.95 14.21
N MET A 61 -7.51 14.06 12.88
CA MET A 61 -8.06 15.25 12.21
C MET A 61 -9.59 15.29 12.33
N PRO A 62 -10.27 16.45 12.19
CA PRO A 62 -11.74 16.48 12.18
C PRO A 62 -12.33 15.82 10.91
N GLU A 63 -13.49 15.17 11.04
CA GLU A 63 -14.21 14.48 9.95
C GLU A 63 -14.67 15.41 8.83
N GLU A 64 -14.94 16.66 9.17
CA GLU A 64 -15.39 17.66 8.20
C GLU A 64 -14.28 18.20 7.31
N SER A 65 -13.01 17.92 7.64
CA SER A 65 -11.92 18.34 6.78
C SER A 65 -11.99 17.62 5.43
N SER A 66 -12.09 18.40 4.35
CA SER A 66 -12.11 17.85 2.99
C SER A 66 -10.89 16.97 2.73
N TYR A 67 -9.72 17.35 3.23
CA TYR A 67 -8.51 16.53 3.12
C TYR A 67 -8.68 15.14 3.74
N ARG A 68 -9.18 15.03 4.99
CA ARG A 68 -9.40 13.73 5.65
C ARG A 68 -10.39 12.87 4.86
N ARG A 69 -11.50 13.45 4.40
CA ARG A 69 -12.54 12.71 3.68
C ARG A 69 -11.99 11.99 2.45
N HIS A 70 -11.36 12.74 1.54
CA HIS A 70 -10.85 12.19 0.28
C HIS A 70 -9.64 11.28 0.48
N THR A 71 -8.71 11.65 1.36
CA THR A 71 -7.53 10.80 1.62
C THR A 71 -7.92 9.47 2.27
N ASN A 72 -8.88 9.48 3.18
CA ASN A 72 -9.38 8.27 3.81
C ASN A 72 -10.03 7.34 2.77
N GLU A 73 -10.87 7.86 1.89
CA GLU A 73 -11.49 7.09 0.81
C GLU A 73 -10.44 6.45 -0.11
N ILE A 74 -9.45 7.23 -0.56
CA ILE A 74 -8.36 6.74 -1.43
C ILE A 74 -7.55 5.65 -0.72
N VAL A 75 -7.15 5.90 0.54
CA VAL A 75 -6.34 4.96 1.32
C VAL A 75 -7.09 3.67 1.60
N GLN A 76 -8.39 3.74 1.94
CA GLN A 76 -9.21 2.56 2.16
C GLN A 76 -9.39 1.75 0.87
N SER A 77 -9.68 2.40 -0.25
CA SER A 77 -9.80 1.75 -1.56
C SER A 77 -8.50 0.99 -1.93
N ARG A 78 -7.35 1.66 -1.79
CA ARG A 78 -6.03 1.07 -2.05
C ARG A 78 -5.69 -0.06 -1.07
N LEU A 79 -5.99 0.10 0.21
CA LEU A 79 -5.77 -0.94 1.22
C LEU A 79 -6.61 -2.19 0.91
N ASN A 80 -7.87 -2.00 0.51
CA ASN A 80 -8.74 -3.09 0.09
C ASN A 80 -8.18 -3.82 -1.14
N ALA A 81 -7.65 -3.10 -2.13
CA ALA A 81 -6.99 -3.70 -3.30
C ALA A 81 -5.76 -4.53 -2.89
N VAL A 82 -4.91 -3.99 -2.02
CA VAL A 82 -3.70 -4.67 -1.50
C VAL A 82 -4.03 -5.95 -0.73
N GLN A 83 -5.17 -5.99 -0.03
CA GLN A 83 -5.62 -7.18 0.72
C GLN A 83 -6.28 -8.23 -0.18
N LYS A 84 -7.03 -7.82 -1.21
CA LYS A 84 -7.75 -8.73 -2.11
C LYS A 84 -6.83 -9.39 -3.13
N ILE A 85 -5.87 -8.65 -3.65
CA ILE A 85 -5.00 -9.10 -4.73
C ILE A 85 -3.65 -9.50 -4.15
N SER A 86 -3.22 -10.74 -4.40
CA SER A 86 -1.93 -11.27 -3.95
C SER A 86 -0.82 -11.19 -5.00
N ASP A 87 -1.19 -10.98 -6.26
CA ASP A 87 -0.28 -10.89 -7.39
C ASP A 87 0.07 -9.42 -7.68
N VAL A 88 1.37 -9.15 -7.91
CA VAL A 88 1.88 -7.77 -8.00
C VAL A 88 1.48 -7.09 -9.32
N PRO A 89 1.64 -7.70 -10.50
CA PRO A 89 1.22 -7.08 -11.77
C PRO A 89 -0.27 -6.74 -11.83
N THR A 90 -1.14 -7.64 -11.35
CA THR A 90 -2.58 -7.37 -11.30
C THR A 90 -2.92 -6.25 -10.31
N LEU A 91 -2.20 -6.17 -9.18
CA LEU A 91 -2.34 -5.06 -8.24
C LEU A 91 -1.92 -3.73 -8.86
N GLU A 92 -0.80 -3.70 -9.59
CA GLU A 92 -0.31 -2.51 -10.30
C GLU A 92 -1.35 -2.00 -11.31
N SER A 93 -1.93 -2.89 -12.11
CA SER A 93 -3.00 -2.54 -13.06
C SER A 93 -4.29 -2.08 -12.39
N THR A 94 -4.59 -2.56 -11.17
CA THR A 94 -5.81 -2.18 -10.45
C THR A 94 -5.68 -0.79 -9.83
N ILE A 95 -4.49 -0.44 -9.34
CA ILE A 95 -4.21 0.87 -8.73
C ILE A 95 -3.93 1.93 -9.81
N ASP A 96 -3.35 1.53 -10.93
CA ASP A 96 -3.04 2.38 -12.09
C ASP A 96 -2.27 3.66 -11.73
N CYS A 97 -1.25 3.52 -10.88
CA CYS A 97 -0.41 4.63 -10.38
C CYS A 97 1.10 4.37 -10.56
N GLY A 98 1.48 3.63 -11.60
CA GLY A 98 2.87 3.23 -11.88
C GLY A 98 3.26 1.90 -11.23
N GLN A 99 4.56 1.71 -10.99
CA GLN A 99 5.09 0.49 -10.36
C GLN A 99 4.81 0.46 -8.85
N ILE A 100 4.78 -0.74 -8.26
CA ILE A 100 4.46 -0.92 -6.84
C ILE A 100 5.45 -0.19 -5.91
N GLU A 101 6.72 -0.08 -6.30
CA GLU A 101 7.73 0.68 -5.58
C GLU A 101 7.42 2.18 -5.55
N GLU A 102 6.89 2.74 -6.63
CA GLU A 102 6.47 4.15 -6.69
C GLU A 102 5.26 4.38 -5.78
N VAL A 103 4.31 3.43 -5.76
CA VAL A 103 3.16 3.47 -4.86
C VAL A 103 3.60 3.44 -3.39
N ILE A 104 4.61 2.64 -3.05
CA ILE A 104 5.20 2.64 -1.69
C ILE A 104 5.79 4.03 -1.36
N LEU A 105 6.52 4.63 -2.30
CA LEU A 105 7.10 5.96 -2.11
C LEU A 105 6.02 7.04 -1.97
N GLN A 106 4.94 6.96 -2.76
CA GLN A 106 3.78 7.84 -2.63
C GLN A 106 3.13 7.69 -1.25
N ALA A 107 2.87 6.46 -0.79
CA ALA A 107 2.30 6.22 0.54
C ALA A 107 3.21 6.75 1.67
N ARG A 108 4.54 6.63 1.52
CA ARG A 108 5.51 7.21 2.46
C ARG A 108 5.39 8.74 2.51
N ARG A 109 5.35 9.40 1.34
CA ARG A 109 5.20 10.85 1.23
C ARG A 109 3.87 11.33 1.79
N GLU A 110 2.78 10.58 1.52
CA GLU A 110 1.45 10.89 2.03
C GLU A 110 1.40 10.78 3.56
N TYR A 111 2.06 9.78 4.14
CA TYR A 111 2.19 9.68 5.58
C TYR A 111 2.91 10.89 6.20
N ASP A 112 4.01 11.33 5.59
CA ASP A 112 4.76 12.50 6.07
C ASP A 112 3.95 13.80 5.85
N LEU A 113 3.22 13.91 4.73
CA LEU A 113 2.29 15.01 4.47
C LEU A 113 1.18 15.07 5.52
N ALA A 114 0.52 13.94 5.81
CA ALA A 114 -0.55 13.88 6.81
C ALA A 114 -0.07 14.34 8.20
N ARG A 115 1.18 14.02 8.58
CA ARG A 115 1.78 14.53 9.82
C ARG A 115 2.01 16.04 9.79
N ASN A 116 2.35 16.61 8.65
CA ASN A 116 2.50 18.05 8.47
C ASN A 116 1.14 18.76 8.45
N MET A 117 0.11 18.16 7.86
CA MET A 117 -1.26 18.69 7.86
C MET A 117 -1.81 18.86 9.28
N LEU A 118 -1.44 17.98 10.22
CA LEU A 118 -1.78 18.15 11.64
C LEU A 118 -1.18 19.42 12.25
N LYS A 119 0.00 19.85 11.78
CA LYS A 119 0.66 21.08 12.25
C LYS A 119 0.07 22.31 11.58
N TRP A 120 -0.23 22.23 10.27
CA TRP A 120 -0.71 23.36 9.48
C TRP A 120 -2.19 23.66 9.65
N LYS A 121 -3.01 22.65 9.99
CA LYS A 121 -4.46 22.74 10.17
C LYS A 121 -5.19 23.53 9.06
N PRO A 122 -5.02 23.15 7.79
CA PRO A 122 -5.54 23.92 6.65
C PRO A 122 -7.08 23.90 6.51
N TRP A 123 -7.77 23.11 7.34
CA TRP A 123 -9.24 23.10 7.41
C TRP A 123 -9.82 24.25 8.25
N GLU A 124 -8.97 25.06 8.88
CA GLU A 124 -9.38 26.30 9.50
C GLU A 124 -9.76 27.33 8.43
N ARG A 125 -10.45 28.41 8.85
CA ARG A 125 -10.85 29.48 7.92
C ARG A 125 -9.61 30.19 7.38
N LEU A 126 -9.77 30.82 6.21
CA LEU A 126 -8.75 31.68 5.63
C LEU A 126 -8.29 32.72 6.67
N VAL A 127 -6.97 32.88 6.79
CA VAL A 127 -6.37 33.84 7.72
C VAL A 127 -6.67 35.27 7.27
N GLU A 128 -6.59 35.53 5.96
CA GLU A 128 -6.86 36.83 5.34
C GLU A 128 -7.64 36.63 4.04
N GLU A 129 -8.58 37.53 3.77
CA GLU A 129 -9.26 37.60 2.48
C GLU A 129 -8.38 38.31 1.45
N ALA A 130 -8.58 37.98 0.17
CA ALA A 130 -7.85 38.65 -0.90
C ALA A 130 -8.27 40.14 -0.98
N PRO A 131 -7.31 41.08 -1.16
CA PRO A 131 -7.60 42.45 -1.58
C PRO A 131 -8.43 42.48 -2.87
N HIS A 132 -9.30 43.50 -2.98
CA HIS A 132 -10.33 43.60 -4.03
C HIS A 132 -9.81 43.39 -5.46
N ASP A 133 -8.62 43.87 -5.80
CA ASP A 133 -8.06 43.81 -7.16
C ASP A 133 -6.92 42.78 -7.34
N GLN A 134 -6.60 41.96 -6.32
CA GLN A 134 -5.44 41.06 -6.38
C GLN A 134 -5.56 39.99 -7.48
N TRP A 135 -6.77 39.50 -7.74
CA TRP A 135 -7.04 38.40 -8.69
C TRP A 135 -7.85 38.84 -9.92
N LYS A 136 -7.96 40.15 -10.18
CA LYS A 136 -8.66 40.66 -11.36
C LYS A 136 -7.79 40.49 -12.61
N TRP A 137 -8.28 39.74 -13.58
CA TRP A 137 -7.62 39.57 -14.88
C TRP A 137 -8.64 39.51 -16.03
N PRO A 138 -8.46 40.23 -17.15
CA PRO A 138 -7.48 41.31 -17.40
C PRO A 138 -7.80 42.60 -16.61
N LEU A 139 -6.89 43.58 -16.66
CA LEU A 139 -6.97 44.85 -15.93
C LEU A 139 -8.15 45.73 -16.37
#